data_AF-A0A1Q7IM33-F1
#
_entry.id   AF-A0A1Q7IM33-F1
#
_cell.length_a   1.000
_cell.length_b   1.000
_cell.length_c   1.000
_cell.angle_alpha   90.00
_cell.angle_beta   90.00
_cell.angle_gamma   90.00
#
_symmetry.space_group_name_H-M   'P 1'
#
loop_
_entity.id
_entity.type
_entity.pdbx_description
1 polymer ?
#
loop_
_entity_poly.entity_id
_entity_poly.type
_entity_poly.pdbx_seq_one_letter_code
_entity_poly.pdbx_strand_id
1 'polypeptide(L)'
;METDQPVSEVESHFAQQLERAGWTRIAGAADDVAAWSSWQLPGDGRWRGILLVLAAFASNERFLYVRIAGGEPDDGGWYSSAPLISSQG
;
A
#
# COMPACT_ATOMS: atom_id res chain seq x y z
N MET A 1 -1.98 2.30 -17.15
CA MET A 1 -0.85 2.12 -18.09
C MET A 1 -1.14 0.92 -18.95
N GLU A 2 -0.80 0.96 -20.23
CA GLU A 2 -0.97 -0.19 -21.13
C GLU A 2 0.24 -1.11 -21.02
N THR A 3 0.00 -2.37 -20.67
CA THR A 3 1.01 -3.42 -20.65
C THR A 3 0.34 -4.80 -20.64
N ASP A 4 1.03 -5.79 -21.21
CA ASP A 4 0.62 -7.19 -21.12
C ASP A 4 1.18 -7.88 -19.86
N GLN A 5 2.08 -7.23 -19.12
CA GLN A 5 2.75 -7.82 -17.97
C GLN A 5 1.77 -8.19 -16.84
N PRO A 6 2.04 -9.28 -16.10
CA PRO A 6 1.26 -9.64 -14.92
C PRO A 6 1.43 -8.58 -13.83
N VAL A 7 0.40 -8.40 -13.00
CA VAL A 7 0.40 -7.40 -11.91
C VAL A 7 1.59 -7.56 -10.96
N SER A 8 2.06 -8.80 -10.75
CA SER A 8 3.22 -9.13 -9.92
C SER A 8 4.55 -8.63 -10.49
N GLU A 9 4.76 -8.71 -11.81
CA GLU A 9 5.95 -8.17 -12.47
C GLU A 9 5.97 -6.65 -12.43
N VAL A 10 4.80 -6.03 -12.67
CA VAL A 10 4.66 -4.58 -12.58
C VAL A 10 4.91 -4.10 -11.15
N GLU A 11 4.33 -4.75 -10.13
CA GLU A 11 4.59 -4.44 -8.73
C GLU A 11 6.07 -4.58 -8.40
N SER A 12 6.70 -5.69 -8.80
CA SER A 12 8.13 -5.95 -8.56
C SER A 12 9.03 -4.91 -9.23
N HIS A 13 8.66 -4.41 -10.40
CA HIS A 13 9.40 -3.36 -11.09
C HIS A 13 9.39 -2.06 -10.28
N PHE A 14 8.22 -1.62 -9.83
CA PHE A 14 8.09 -0.39 -9.04
C PHE A 14 8.64 -0.57 -7.61
N ALA A 15 8.50 -1.75 -7.01
CA ALA A 15 9.10 -2.08 -5.73
C ALA A 15 10.62 -1.87 -5.75
N GLN A 16 11.32 -2.34 -6.79
CA GLN A 16 12.75 -2.11 -6.94
C GLN A 16 13.11 -0.62 -7.04
N GLN A 17 12.25 0.21 -7.64
CA GLN A 17 12.45 1.64 -7.68
C GLN A 17 12.30 2.27 -6.29
N LEU A 18 11.33 1.81 -5.49
CA LEU A 18 11.12 2.26 -4.11
C LEU A 18 12.30 1.85 -3.20
N GLU A 19 12.80 0.63 -3.33
CA GLU A 19 13.99 0.15 -2.60
C GLU A 19 15.22 1.00 -2.92
N ARG A 20 15.45 1.33 -4.20
CA ARG A 20 16.54 2.22 -4.62
C ARG A 20 16.37 3.65 -4.08
N ALA A 21 15.15 4.07 -3.79
CA ALA A 21 14.85 5.34 -3.13
C ALA A 21 14.97 5.26 -1.60
N GLY A 22 15.41 4.13 -1.04
CA GLY A 22 15.63 3.94 0.38
C GLY A 22 14.38 3.52 1.17
N TRP A 23 13.31 3.12 0.50
CA TRP A 23 12.11 2.60 1.17
C TRP A 23 12.34 1.15 1.55
N THR A 24 11.89 0.75 2.74
CA THR A 24 12.00 -0.63 3.22
C THR A 24 10.67 -1.34 3.05
N ARG A 25 10.64 -2.48 2.34
CA ARG A 25 9.43 -3.30 2.19
C ARG A 25 9.07 -3.96 3.51
N ILE A 26 7.78 -4.05 3.80
CA ILE A 26 7.28 -4.59 5.08
C ILE A 26 6.41 -5.80 4.85
N ALA A 27 5.46 -5.67 3.93
CA ALA A 27 4.59 -6.75 3.52
C ALA A 27 4.23 -6.58 2.05
N GLY A 28 3.66 -7.62 1.49
CA GLY A 28 3.06 -7.59 0.18
C GLY A 28 2.45 -8.94 -0.17
N ALA A 29 1.58 -8.93 -1.15
CA ALA A 29 1.03 -10.14 -1.76
C ALA A 29 0.71 -9.87 -3.22
N ALA A 30 0.60 -10.94 -4.00
CA ALA A 30 0.20 -10.86 -5.39
C ALA A 30 -0.68 -12.08 -5.74
N ASP A 31 -1.69 -11.80 -6.56
CA ASP A 31 -2.50 -12.77 -7.29
C ASP A 31 -2.63 -12.30 -8.75
N ASP A 32 -3.53 -12.92 -9.53
CA ASP A 32 -3.70 -12.60 -10.95
C ASP A 32 -4.35 -11.23 -11.21
N VAL A 33 -5.11 -10.69 -10.25
CA VAL A 33 -5.89 -9.45 -10.38
C VAL A 33 -5.22 -8.28 -9.66
N ALA A 34 -4.57 -8.54 -8.52
CA ALA A 34 -3.98 -7.52 -7.68
C ALA A 34 -2.58 -7.91 -7.19
N ALA A 35 -1.68 -6.94 -7.20
CA ALA A 35 -0.41 -7.03 -6.49
C ALA A 35 -0.20 -5.77 -5.65
N TRP A 36 0.27 -5.95 -4.42
CA TRP A 36 0.49 -4.82 -3.50
C TRP A 36 1.70 -5.03 -2.61
N SER A 37 2.23 -3.92 -2.13
CA SER A 37 3.27 -3.89 -1.10
C SER A 37 3.12 -2.69 -0.19
N SER A 38 3.43 -2.89 1.09
CA SER A 38 3.51 -1.84 2.09
C SER A 38 4.95 -1.53 2.44
N TRP A 39 5.19 -0.25 2.76
CA TRP A 39 6.53 0.30 2.83
C TRP A 39 6.73 1.21 4.03
N GLN A 40 7.94 1.17 4.58
CA GLN A 40 8.47 2.18 5.49
C GLN A 40 9.30 3.17 4.66
N LEU A 41 8.95 4.45 4.75
CA LEU A 41 9.77 5.50 4.14
C LEU A 41 11.00 5.79 5.01
N PRO A 42 12.12 6.24 4.41
CA PRO A 42 13.27 6.71 5.16
C PRO A 42 12.90 7.96 5.99
N GLY A 43 13.53 8.13 7.16
CA GLY A 43 13.27 9.23 8.10
C GLY A 43 12.71 8.73 9.43
N ASP A 44 11.92 9.56 10.11
CA ASP A 44 11.48 9.38 11.51
C ASP A 44 10.48 8.23 11.75
N GLY A 45 10.37 7.25 10.86
CA GLY A 45 9.50 6.07 11.03
C GLY A 45 7.99 6.34 10.87
N ARG A 46 7.54 7.59 10.95
CA ARG A 46 6.12 7.96 10.91
C ARG A 46 5.45 7.76 9.55
N TRP A 47 6.20 7.68 8.47
CA TRP A 47 5.62 7.65 7.13
C TRP A 47 5.48 6.24 6.59
N ARG A 48 4.28 5.91 6.14
CA ARG A 48 3.94 4.60 5.55
C ARG A 48 3.49 4.76 4.11
N GLY A 49 3.90 3.82 3.28
CA GLY A 49 3.55 3.76 1.87
C GLY A 49 2.75 2.51 1.54
N ILE A 50 1.87 2.62 0.53
CA ILE A 50 1.31 1.47 -0.17
C ILE A 50 1.50 1.66 -1.68
N LEU A 51 1.96 0.60 -2.33
CA LEU A 51 1.98 0.43 -3.77
C LEU A 51 0.90 -0.60 -4.11
N LEU A 52 0.02 -0.27 -5.06
CA LEU A 52 -1.06 -1.13 -5.52
C LEU A 52 -1.07 -1.17 -7.05
N VAL A 53 -1.10 -2.38 -7.61
CA VAL A 53 -1.27 -2.65 -9.03
C VAL A 53 -2.51 -3.50 -9.24
N LEU A 54 -3.41 -3.09 -10.14
CA LEU A 54 -4.65 -3.81 -10.45
C LEU A 54 -4.78 -4.08 -11.95
N ALA A 55 -5.28 -5.27 -12.29
CA ALA A 55 -5.74 -5.68 -13.62
C ALA A 55 -7.27 -5.80 -13.69
N ALA A 56 -7.99 -4.84 -13.12
CA ALA A 56 -9.45 -4.95 -12.90
C ALA A 56 -10.33 -4.31 -14.00
N PHE A 57 -9.76 -3.46 -14.85
CA PHE A 57 -10.56 -2.54 -15.68
C PHE A 57 -10.51 -2.84 -17.19
N ALA A 58 -9.40 -3.35 -17.70
CA ALA A 58 -9.26 -3.84 -19.08
C ALA A 58 -8.10 -4.84 -19.17
N SER A 59 -8.16 -5.79 -20.12
CA SER A 59 -7.21 -6.92 -20.21
C SER A 59 -5.74 -6.47 -20.35
N ASN A 60 -5.48 -5.40 -21.11
CA ASN A 60 -4.14 -4.83 -21.32
C ASN A 60 -3.88 -3.55 -20.51
N GLU A 61 -4.75 -3.22 -19.58
CA GLU A 61 -4.55 -2.06 -18.72
C GLU A 61 -4.14 -2.51 -17.31
N ARG A 62 -3.15 -1.82 -16.76
CA ARG A 62 -2.77 -1.92 -15.35
C ARG A 62 -2.98 -0.57 -14.70
N PHE A 63 -3.73 -0.56 -13.61
CA PHE A 63 -3.83 0.61 -12.74
C PHE A 63 -2.71 0.56 -11.72
N LEU A 64 -1.97 1.66 -11.59
CA LEU A 64 -0.87 1.82 -10.64
C LEU A 64 -1.22 2.94 -9.67
N TYR A 65 -1.12 2.65 -8.38
CA TYR A 65 -1.40 3.61 -7.33
C TYR A 65 -0.34 3.55 -6.25
N VAL A 66 0.17 4.73 -5.87
CA VAL A 66 1.08 4.90 -4.75
C VAL A 66 0.49 5.93 -3.81
N ARG A 67 0.41 5.59 -2.53
CA ARG A 67 -0.05 6.51 -1.48
C ARG A 67 0.91 6.50 -0.32
N ILE A 68 1.15 7.69 0.22
CA ILE A 68 1.90 7.91 1.45
C ILE A 68 0.94 8.50 2.49
N ALA A 69 1.02 8.02 3.72
CA ALA A 69 0.30 8.57 4.85
C ALA A 69 1.20 8.57 6.09
N GLY A 70 1.04 9.58 6.95
CA GLY A 70 1.61 9.55 8.29
C GLY A 70 0.83 8.56 9.14
N GLY A 71 1.51 7.57 9.70
CA GLY A 71 1.04 6.85 10.88
C GLY A 71 1.32 7.69 12.12
N GLU A 72 0.46 7.56 13.12
CA GLU A 72 0.86 7.94 14.47
C GLU A 72 2.06 7.07 14.85
N PRO A 73 3.14 7.65 15.44
CA PRO A 73 4.19 6.82 16.02
C PRO A 73 3.52 5.81 16.95
N ASP A 74 3.96 4.56 16.92
CA ASP A 74 3.49 3.52 17.84
C ASP A 74 3.91 3.91 19.26
N ASP A 75 3.11 4.77 19.88
CA ASP A 75 3.22 5.17 21.29
C ASP A 75 2.32 4.21 22.07
N GLY A 76 2.69 2.91 22.04
CA GLY A 76 2.15 1.81 22.86
C GLY A 76 0.78 2.00 23.52
N GLY A 77 -0.27 2.29 22.74
CA GLY A 77 -1.54 2.77 23.27
C GLY A 77 -2.73 2.23 22.49
N TRP A 78 -3.06 0.96 22.72
CA TRP A 78 -4.35 0.39 22.33
C TRP A 78 -5.48 1.17 23.01
N TYR A 79 -6.43 1.71 22.25
CA TYR A 79 -7.90 1.65 22.39
C TYR A 79 -8.53 2.64 21.40
N SER A 80 -8.95 2.17 20.21
CA SER A 80 -10.02 2.86 19.48
C SER A 80 -11.34 2.58 20.19
N SER A 81 -11.72 3.41 21.16
CA SER A 81 -13.09 3.47 21.62
C SER A 81 -13.91 4.22 20.58
N ALA A 82 -14.66 3.49 19.74
CA ALA A 82 -15.77 4.10 19.03
C ALA A 82 -16.81 4.56 20.08
N PRO A 83 -17.35 5.79 20.00
CA PRO A 83 -18.44 6.19 20.88
C PRO A 83 -19.67 5.35 20.52
N LEU A 84 -20.17 4.57 21.47
CA LEU A 84 -21.50 3.99 21.41
C LEU A 84 -22.50 5.16 21.33
N ILE A 85 -23.12 5.36 20.18
CA ILE A 85 -24.23 6.30 20.06
C ILE A 85 -25.44 5.68 20.78
N SER A 86 -25.70 6.14 21.99
CA SER A 86 -26.94 5.84 22.70
C SER A 86 -28.08 6.57 22.00
N SER A 87 -28.86 5.84 21.19
CA SER A 87 -30.21 6.25 20.81
C SER A 87 -31.09 6.08 22.05
N GLN A 88 -31.62 7.19 22.56
CA GLN A 88 -32.67 7.24 23.57
C GLN A 88 -33.90 7.89 22.95
N GLY A 89 -35.06 7.23 23.10
CA GLY A 89 -36.38 7.84 23.24
C GLY A 89 -37.11 8.20 21.96
#